data_AF-A0A1A7X907-F1
#
_entry.id   AF-A0A1A7X907-F1
#
_cell.length_a   1.000
_cell.length_b   1.000
_cell.length_c   1.000
_cell.angle_alpha   90.00
_cell.angle_beta   90.00
_cell.angle_gamma   90.00
#
_symmetry.space_group_name_H-M   'P 1'
#
loop_
_entity.id
_entity.type
_entity.pdbx_description
1 polymer ?
#
loop_
_entity_poly.entity_id
_entity_poly.type
_entity_poly.pdbx_seq_one_letter_code
_entity_poly.pdbx_strand_id
1 'polypeptide(L)'
;MFSTLLFLLGLIRIHTVHGRFPHCWLHWEMERAQAECQTQLRHQRLENAGCEGEWNNVSCWRSAAVGEVLTLPCPSPFLLLFSKNGHLSRNC
;
A
#
# COMPACT_ATOMS: atom_id res chain seq x y z
N MET A 1 -3.55 -49.36 -5.69
CA MET A 1 -2.49 -48.59 -5.00
C MET A 1 -2.09 -47.30 -5.75
N PHE A 2 -1.97 -47.32 -7.08
CA PHE A 2 -1.68 -46.10 -7.87
C PHE A 2 -2.88 -45.15 -8.08
N SER A 3 -4.09 -45.71 -8.21
CA SER A 3 -5.33 -44.92 -8.42
C SER A 3 -5.70 -44.04 -7.21
N THR A 4 -5.48 -44.54 -5.99
CA THR A 4 -5.68 -43.79 -4.74
C THR A 4 -4.67 -42.66 -4.59
N LEU A 5 -3.44 -42.83 -5.08
CA LEU A 5 -2.39 -41.82 -5.05
C LEU A 5 -2.70 -40.64 -6.00
N LEU A 6 -3.26 -40.93 -7.18
CA LEU A 6 -3.74 -39.89 -8.11
C LEU A 6 -4.91 -39.08 -7.54
N PHE A 7 -5.83 -39.73 -6.82
CA PHE A 7 -6.97 -39.07 -6.19
C PHE A 7 -6.52 -38.12 -5.07
N LEU A 8 -5.52 -38.53 -4.27
CA LEU A 8 -4.90 -37.70 -3.25
C LEU A 8 -4.13 -36.51 -3.84
N LEU A 9 -3.40 -36.70 -4.96
CA LEU A 9 -2.75 -35.59 -5.69
C LEU A 9 -3.75 -34.60 -6.29
N GLY A 10 -4.93 -35.07 -6.70
CA GLY A 10 -6.03 -34.23 -7.19
C GLY A 10 -6.65 -33.33 -6.10
N LEU A 11 -6.72 -33.80 -4.85
CA LEU A 11 -7.22 -33.03 -3.72
C LEU A 11 -6.23 -31.96 -3.23
N ILE A 12 -4.94 -32.08 -3.54
CA ILE A 12 -3.90 -31.06 -3.20
C ILE A 12 -4.05 -29.81 -4.09
N ARG A 13 -4.88 -29.85 -5.14
CA ARG A 13 -5.41 -28.66 -5.83
C ARG A 13 -6.48 -27.96 -4.98
N ILE A 14 -6.28 -27.86 -3.67
CA ILE A 14 -7.05 -26.94 -2.84
C ILE A 14 -6.73 -25.55 -3.39
N HIS A 15 -7.67 -24.98 -4.14
CA HIS A 15 -7.59 -23.62 -4.60
C HIS A 15 -7.24 -22.74 -3.41
N THR A 16 -6.05 -22.12 -3.45
CA THR A 16 -5.74 -21.01 -2.57
C THR A 16 -6.73 -19.90 -2.90
N VAL A 17 -7.83 -19.85 -2.16
CA VAL A 17 -8.82 -18.79 -2.35
C VAL A 17 -8.19 -17.55 -1.73
N HIS A 18 -7.74 -16.61 -2.56
CA HIS A 18 -7.28 -15.31 -2.09
C HIS A 18 -8.50 -14.44 -1.74
N GLY A 19 -9.31 -14.90 -0.79
CA GLY A 19 -10.48 -14.17 -0.31
C GLY A 19 -10.04 -13.01 0.57
N ARG A 20 -10.06 -11.78 0.05
CA ARG A 20 -9.99 -10.60 0.91
C ARG A 20 -11.36 -10.42 1.56
N PHE A 21 -11.46 -10.70 2.85
CA PHE A 21 -12.70 -10.51 3.59
C PHE A 21 -13.10 -9.03 3.49
N PRO A 22 -14.34 -8.69 3.06
CA PRO A 22 -14.73 -7.29 2.80
C PRO A 22 -14.51 -6.37 4.00
N HIS A 23 -14.68 -6.91 5.21
CA HIS A 23 -14.49 -6.17 6.46
C HIS A 23 -13.02 -5.78 6.74
N CYS A 24 -12.06 -6.63 6.32
CA CYS A 24 -10.63 -6.40 6.54
C CYS A 24 -9.95 -5.73 5.35
N TRP A 25 -10.67 -5.56 4.23
CA TRP A 25 -10.11 -5.09 2.97
C TRP A 25 -9.43 -3.72 3.10
N LEU A 26 -10.05 -2.75 3.78
CA LEU A 26 -9.47 -1.43 3.98
C LEU A 26 -8.16 -1.51 4.78
N HIS A 27 -8.18 -2.26 5.89
CA HIS A 27 -7.02 -2.42 6.74
C HIS A 27 -5.83 -3.02 5.96
N TRP A 28 -6.08 -4.08 5.19
CA TRP A 28 -5.07 -4.71 4.34
C TRP A 28 -4.49 -3.74 3.30
N GLU A 29 -5.32 -2.92 2.65
CA GLU A 29 -4.84 -1.95 1.66
C GLU A 29 -4.01 -0.83 2.31
N MET A 30 -4.36 -0.41 3.53
CA MET A 30 -3.57 0.55 4.30
C MET A 30 -2.21 -0.04 4.70
N GLU A 31 -2.17 -1.29 5.17
CA GLU A 31 -0.92 -1.98 5.50
C GLU A 31 -0.02 -2.16 4.27
N ARG A 32 -0.61 -2.54 3.13
CA ARG A 32 0.12 -2.67 1.87
C ARG A 32 0.72 -1.32 1.44
N ALA A 33 -0.08 -0.26 1.46
CA ALA A 33 0.37 1.09 1.10
C ALA A 33 1.50 1.60 2.02
N GLN A 34 1.41 1.32 3.32
CA GLN A 34 2.48 1.64 4.26
C GLN A 34 3.76 0.87 3.95
N ALA A 35 3.69 -0.43 3.66
CA ALA A 35 4.85 -1.24 3.30
C ALA A 35 5.53 -0.77 2.00
N GLU A 36 4.73 -0.37 1.00
CA GLU A 36 5.20 0.26 -0.24
C GLU A 36 5.94 1.57 0.08
N CYS A 37 5.36 2.43 0.92
CA CYS A 37 5.99 3.68 1.35
C CYS A 37 7.34 3.45 2.04
N GLN A 38 7.40 2.52 3.00
CA GLN A 38 8.66 2.18 3.67
C GLN A 38 9.75 1.72 2.69
N THR A 39 9.34 1.03 1.63
CA THR A 39 10.27 0.64 0.56
C THR A 39 10.74 1.85 -0.25
N GLN A 40 9.83 2.76 -0.61
CA GLN A 40 10.18 4.00 -1.32
C GLN A 40 11.14 4.88 -0.51
N LEU A 41 10.86 5.07 0.78
CA LEU A 41 11.65 5.92 1.68
C LEU A 41 13.07 5.38 1.89
N ARG A 42 13.27 4.06 1.91
CA ARG A 42 14.62 3.46 1.99
C ARG A 42 15.53 3.84 0.83
N HIS A 43 14.96 4.13 -0.33
CA HIS A 43 15.72 4.50 -1.53
C HIS A 43 15.87 6.02 -1.70
N GLN A 44 15.25 6.83 -0.84
CA GLN A 44 15.43 8.28 -0.89
C GLN A 44 16.80 8.68 -0.37
N ARG A 45 17.44 9.62 -1.08
CA ARG A 45 18.57 10.34 -0.53
C ARG A 45 18.05 11.34 0.48
N LEU A 46 18.66 11.32 1.67
CA LEU A 46 18.54 12.40 2.65
C LEU A 46 19.21 13.63 2.02
N GLU A 47 18.44 14.48 1.33
CA GLU A 47 18.95 15.79 0.94
C GLU A 47 18.85 16.70 2.16
N ASN A 48 20.02 17.03 2.72
CA ASN A 48 20.12 17.80 3.94
C ASN A 48 19.70 19.26 3.71
N ALA A 49 18.41 19.54 3.93
CA ALA A 49 17.78 20.78 4.44
C ALA A 49 16.29 20.74 4.05
N GLY A 50 15.41 20.31 4.97
CA GLY A 50 13.98 20.23 4.69
C GLY A 50 13.22 19.27 5.59
N CYS A 51 12.13 18.73 5.07
CA CYS A 51 11.26 17.80 5.75
C CYS A 51 11.59 16.38 5.30
N GLU A 52 11.73 15.48 6.26
CA GLU A 52 11.99 14.07 5.98
C GLU A 52 10.77 13.39 5.39
N GLY A 53 11.04 12.38 4.55
CA GLY A 53 10.03 11.51 3.99
C GLY A 53 9.44 10.61 5.09
N GLU A 54 8.12 10.48 5.08
CA GLU A 54 7.39 9.77 6.12
C GLU A 54 6.08 9.16 5.61
N TRP A 55 5.56 8.22 6.41
CA TRP A 55 4.19 7.75 6.30
C TRP A 55 3.32 8.45 7.35
N ASN A 56 2.34 9.25 6.93
CA ASN A 56 1.52 10.05 7.85
C ASN A 56 0.16 9.39 8.19
N ASN A 57 0.12 8.06 8.29
CA ASN A 57 -1.07 7.21 8.46
C ASN A 57 -1.98 7.07 7.23
N VAL A 58 -1.96 8.01 6.30
CA VAL A 58 -2.85 7.99 5.12
C VAL A 58 -2.12 8.05 3.80
N SER A 59 -0.93 8.64 3.74
CA SER A 59 -0.19 8.89 2.51
C SER A 59 1.31 8.82 2.74
N CYS A 60 2.03 8.46 1.69
CA CYS A 60 3.48 8.48 1.68
C CYS A 60 3.98 9.85 1.22
N TRP A 61 4.67 10.57 2.09
CA TRP A 61 5.31 11.84 1.75
C TRP A 61 6.79 11.59 1.53
N ARG A 62 7.30 12.03 0.38
CA ARG A 62 8.75 12.03 0.13
C ARG A 62 9.44 13.16 0.90
N SER A 63 10.75 13.04 1.07
CA SER A 63 11.54 14.19 1.49
C SER A 63 11.36 15.36 0.52
N ALA A 64 11.35 16.56 1.06
CA ALA A 64 11.12 17.80 0.33
C ALA A 64 11.95 18.94 0.92
N ALA A 65 12.37 19.85 0.05
CA ALA A 65 13.12 21.04 0.47
C ALA A 65 12.21 22.06 1.16
N VAL A 66 12.79 22.95 1.99
CA VAL A 66 12.03 24.06 2.60
C VAL A 66 11.41 24.95 1.51
N GLY A 67 10.13 25.26 1.63
CA GLY A 67 9.32 25.96 0.64
C GLY A 67 8.69 25.07 -0.45
N GLU A 68 9.08 23.80 -0.58
CA GLU A 68 8.53 22.90 -1.60
C GLU A 68 7.11 22.43 -1.24
N VAL A 69 6.20 22.51 -2.22
CA VAL A 69 4.82 22.02 -2.08
C VAL A 69 4.68 20.67 -2.79
N LEU A 70 4.49 19.62 -2.01
CA LEU A 70 4.15 18.29 -2.50
C LEU A 70 2.65 18.18 -2.70
N THR A 71 2.23 17.68 -3.87
CA THR A 71 0.82 17.39 -4.14
C THR A 71 0.67 15.94 -4.59
N LEU A 72 -0.18 15.19 -3.91
CA LEU A 72 -0.45 13.77 -4.16
C LEU A 72 -1.94 13.58 -4.48
N PRO A 73 -2.32 12.59 -5.29
CA PRO A 73 -3.72 12.21 -5.42
C PRO A 73 -4.22 11.64 -4.08
N CYS A 74 -5.54 11.67 -3.88
CA CYS A 74 -6.17 10.93 -2.79
C CYS A 74 -5.74 9.44 -2.83
N PRO A 75 -5.36 8.83 -1.69
CA PRO A 75 -4.91 7.44 -1.65
C PRO A 75 -5.97 6.48 -2.17
N SER A 76 -5.55 5.46 -2.91
CA SER A 76 -6.46 4.47 -3.50
C SER A 76 -7.40 3.77 -2.51
N PRO A 77 -7.00 3.46 -1.24
CA PRO A 77 -7.93 2.85 -0.29
C PRO A 77 -9.12 3.75 0.03
N PHE A 78 -8.93 5.08 -0.01
CA PHE A 78 -9.98 6.06 0.26
C PHE A 78 -10.81 6.42 -0.98
N LEU A 79 -10.23 6.35 -2.17
CA LEU A 79 -10.98 6.52 -3.42
C LEU A 79 -12.09 5.48 -3.54
N LEU A 80 -11.82 4.25 -3.11
CA LEU A 80 -12.78 3.14 -3.16
C LEU A 80 -13.92 3.28 -2.13
N LEU A 81 -13.72 4.04 -1.05
CA LEU A 81 -14.74 4.28 -0.02
C LEU A 81 -15.56 5.55 -0.26
N PHE A 82 -14.92 6.61 -0.72
CA PHE A 82 -15.55 7.93 -0.79
C PHE A 82 -15.89 8.37 -2.21
N SER A 83 -15.40 7.67 -3.25
CA SER A 83 -15.63 7.99 -4.67
C SER A 83 -15.36 9.47 -5.03
N LYS A 84 -14.45 10.11 -4.30
CA LYS A 84 -14.08 11.51 -4.49
C LYS A 84 -12.65 11.60 -4.99
N ASN A 85 -12.50 12.08 -6.22
CA ASN A 85 -11.20 12.48 -6.74
C ASN A 85 -10.78 13.79 -6.07
N GLY A 86 -9.53 13.85 -5.63
CA GLY A 86 -8.98 14.99 -4.92
C GLY A 86 -7.47 14.91 -4.81
N HIS A 87 -6.89 15.97 -4.25
CA HIS A 87 -5.45 16.07 -4.03
C HIS A 87 -5.16 16.44 -2.58
N LEU A 88 -4.12 15.84 -2.01
CA LEU A 88 -3.51 16.28 -0.76
C LEU A 88 -2.31 17.14 -1.10
N SER A 89 -2.18 18.28 -0.44
CA SER A 89 -1.04 19.16 -0.61
C SER A 89 -0.36 19.42 0.74
N ARG A 90 0.97 19.38 0.77
CA ARG A 90 1.79 19.68 1.94
C ARG A 90 2.94 20.57 1.52
N ASN A 91 3.07 21.70 2.21
CA ASN A 91 4.26 22.50 2.16
C ASN A 91 5.29 21.96 3.17
N CYS A 92 6.50 21.73 2.69
CA CYS A 92 7.70 21.88 3.48
C CYS A 92 8.23 23.30 3.25
#